data_AF-A0A5Q4DWD9-F1
#
_entry.id   AF-A0A5Q4DWD9-F1
#
_cell.length_a   1.000
_cell.length_b   1.000
_cell.length_c   1.000
_cell.angle_alpha   90.00
_cell.angle_beta   90.00
_cell.angle_gamma   90.00
#
_symmetry.space_group_name_H-M   'P 1'
#
loop_
_entity.id
_entity.type
_entity.pdbx_description
1 polymer ?
#
loop_
_entity_poly.entity_id
_entity_poly.type
_entity_poly.pdbx_seq_one_letter_code
_entity_poly.pdbx_strand_id
1 'polypeptide(L)'
;MMCVLMGVRDRHRLARACDLGLAMQLTNIARDVGEDARLGRIYLPLDWFADAGLDPAAFLRAPAASPEIRAMTNRLLREADRLYQRSEPGIAALPLSCRPGIFAARTIYGGIGGVIRTQGCDSITRRAVTGKARKIGWLATSGLRAAFSLVQPTMATLYGKPCAEVAFLVDTAAHDSNKFSRSDTLINALARLRAQDMARRDRHLGLDRRSA
;
A
#
# COMPACT_ATOMS: atom_id res chain seq x y z
N MET A 1 7.11 -1.88 1.63
CA MET A 1 8.52 -1.57 1.26
C MET A 1 8.66 -0.58 0.10
N MET A 2 7.91 -0.68 -1.01
CA MET A 2 8.02 0.28 -2.14
C MET A 2 7.84 1.75 -1.76
N CYS A 3 6.92 2.06 -0.84
CA CYS A 3 6.69 3.42 -0.35
C CYS A 3 7.97 4.06 0.26
N VAL A 4 8.76 3.26 0.99
CA VAL A 4 10.04 3.69 1.58
C VAL A 4 11.09 3.95 0.49
N LEU A 5 11.14 3.10 -0.55
CA LEU A 5 12.02 3.30 -1.70
C LEU A 5 11.67 4.56 -2.50
N MET A 6 10.39 4.97 -2.48
CA MET A 6 9.91 6.24 -3.05
C MET A 6 10.16 7.45 -2.14
N GLY A 7 10.91 7.27 -1.04
CA GLY A 7 11.27 8.33 -0.11
C GLY A 7 10.16 8.72 0.87
N VAL A 8 9.10 7.92 1.00
CA VAL A 8 7.96 8.22 1.88
C VAL A 8 8.04 7.35 3.13
N ARG A 9 8.20 7.99 4.29
CA ARG A 9 8.24 7.34 5.62
C ARG A 9 7.17 7.82 6.60
N ASP A 10 6.27 8.69 6.13
CA ASP A 10 5.11 9.14 6.90
C ASP A 10 4.21 7.96 7.28
N ARG A 11 3.83 7.88 8.56
CA ARG A 11 3.07 6.76 9.11
C ARG A 11 1.74 6.51 8.40
N HIS A 12 1.01 7.58 8.10
CA HIS A 12 -0.32 7.47 7.48
C HIS A 12 -0.20 7.02 6.02
N ARG A 13 0.74 7.60 5.25
CA ARG A 13 1.00 7.18 3.87
C ARG A 13 1.50 5.73 3.79
N LEU A 14 2.36 5.31 4.72
CA LEU A 14 2.78 3.92 4.84
C LEU A 14 1.60 2.99 5.12
N ALA A 15 0.71 3.36 6.04
CA ALA A 15 -0.49 2.59 6.33
C ALA A 15 -1.38 2.41 5.08
N ARG A 16 -1.59 3.48 4.29
CA ARG A 16 -2.35 3.38 3.04
C ARG A 16 -1.65 2.53 1.97
N ALA A 17 -0.32 2.62 1.89
CA ALA A 17 0.48 1.79 0.99
C ALA A 17 0.42 0.30 1.37
N CYS A 18 0.39 -0.02 2.67
CA CYS A 18 0.18 -1.38 3.14
C CYS A 18 -1.22 -1.89 2.79
N ASP A 19 -2.26 -1.07 2.91
CA ASP A 19 -3.63 -1.45 2.48
C ASP A 19 -3.69 -1.78 0.99
N LEU A 20 -2.99 -1.02 0.13
CA LEU A 20 -2.88 -1.36 -1.29
C LEU A 20 -2.20 -2.73 -1.50
N GLY A 21 -1.11 -2.97 -0.77
CA GLY A 21 -0.39 -4.25 -0.83
C GLY A 21 -1.27 -5.43 -0.38
N LEU A 22 -2.01 -5.27 0.72
CA LEU A 22 -2.98 -6.26 1.19
C LEU A 22 -4.06 -6.52 0.14
N ALA A 23 -4.66 -5.47 -0.43
CA ALA A 23 -5.68 -5.62 -1.48
C ALA A 23 -5.17 -6.46 -2.68
N MET A 24 -3.93 -6.20 -3.11
CA MET A 24 -3.29 -6.95 -4.19
C MET A 24 -3.02 -8.40 -3.82
N GLN A 25 -2.61 -8.68 -2.58
CA GLN A 25 -2.42 -10.07 -2.09
C GLN A 25 -3.73 -10.84 -2.01
N LEU A 26 -4.79 -10.24 -1.47
CA LEU A 26 -6.11 -10.85 -1.45
C LEU A 26 -6.64 -11.13 -2.86
N THR A 27 -6.35 -10.24 -3.81
CA THR A 27 -6.70 -10.44 -5.23
C THR A 27 -5.91 -11.60 -5.84
N ASN A 28 -4.62 -11.75 -5.52
CA ASN A 28 -3.82 -12.90 -5.98
C ASN A 28 -4.37 -14.22 -5.42
N ILE A 29 -4.63 -14.28 -4.11
CA ILE A 29 -5.24 -15.46 -3.47
C ILE A 29 -6.57 -15.81 -4.15
N ALA A 30 -7.45 -14.81 -4.34
CA ALA A 30 -8.74 -15.02 -4.97
C ALA A 30 -8.62 -15.49 -6.43
N ARG A 31 -7.58 -15.08 -7.16
CA ARG A 31 -7.33 -15.49 -8.56
C ARG A 31 -6.82 -16.92 -8.67
N ASP A 32 -5.98 -17.34 -7.73
CA ASP A 32 -5.15 -18.53 -7.87
C ASP A 32 -5.62 -19.71 -6.99
N VAL A 33 -6.82 -19.63 -6.39
CA VAL A 33 -7.41 -20.67 -5.50
C VAL A 33 -7.22 -22.10 -6.02
N GLY A 34 -7.57 -22.38 -7.27
CA GLY A 34 -7.44 -23.74 -7.81
C GLY A 34 -6.00 -24.14 -8.13
N GLU A 35 -5.16 -23.19 -8.53
CA GLU A 35 -3.75 -23.46 -8.81
C GLU A 35 -3.00 -23.77 -7.51
N ASP A 36 -3.24 -22.96 -6.47
CA ASP A 36 -2.69 -23.19 -5.14
C ASP A 36 -3.16 -24.54 -4.57
N ALA A 37 -4.44 -24.88 -4.74
CA ALA A 37 -4.97 -26.17 -4.28
C ALA A 37 -4.31 -27.36 -5.00
N ARG A 38 -4.08 -27.28 -6.31
CA ARG A 38 -3.34 -28.31 -7.07
C ARG A 38 -1.89 -28.45 -6.62
N LEU A 39 -1.30 -27.40 -6.06
CA LEU A 39 0.02 -27.41 -5.43
C LEU A 39 -0.02 -27.85 -3.95
N GLY A 40 -1.16 -28.31 -3.45
CA GLY A 40 -1.32 -28.76 -2.06
C GLY A 40 -1.43 -27.61 -1.05
N ARG A 41 -1.81 -26.40 -1.49
CA ARG A 41 -1.85 -25.19 -0.66
C ARG A 41 -3.27 -24.64 -0.56
N ILE A 42 -3.63 -24.15 0.62
CA ILE A 42 -4.89 -23.42 0.85
C ILE A 42 -4.55 -22.08 1.51
N TYR A 43 -4.94 -20.99 0.85
CA TYR A 43 -4.85 -19.63 1.40
C TYR A 43 -6.22 -19.04 1.76
N LEU A 44 -7.30 -19.71 1.38
CA LEU A 44 -8.63 -19.39 1.89
C LEU A 44 -8.68 -19.72 3.39
N PRO A 45 -9.33 -18.89 4.22
CA PRO A 45 -9.39 -19.13 5.66
C PRO A 45 -10.08 -20.46 6.01
N LEU A 46 -9.46 -21.27 6.87
CA LEU A 46 -9.95 -22.61 7.23
C LEU A 46 -11.20 -22.58 8.11
N ASP A 47 -11.39 -21.51 8.87
CA ASP A 47 -12.64 -21.21 9.57
C ASP A 47 -13.82 -21.11 8.58
N TRP A 48 -13.61 -20.56 7.37
CA TRP A 48 -14.67 -20.50 6.38
C TRP A 48 -15.00 -21.88 5.79
N PHE A 49 -14.01 -22.76 5.67
CA PHE A 49 -14.25 -24.17 5.31
C PHE A 49 -15.11 -24.86 6.36
N ALA A 50 -14.80 -24.67 7.64
CA ALA A 50 -15.57 -25.23 8.75
C ALA A 50 -17.02 -24.69 8.74
N ASP A 51 -17.21 -23.38 8.59
CA ASP A 51 -18.53 -22.74 8.51
C ASP A 51 -19.37 -23.28 7.33
N ALA A 52 -18.71 -23.64 6.22
CA ALA A 52 -19.34 -24.19 5.03
C ALA A 52 -19.49 -25.73 5.05
N GLY A 53 -19.02 -26.40 6.11
CA GLY A 53 -19.04 -27.87 6.21
C GLY A 53 -18.12 -28.58 5.21
N LEU A 54 -17.05 -27.92 4.75
CA LEU A 54 -16.11 -28.47 3.78
C LEU A 54 -14.85 -29.02 4.47
N ASP A 55 -14.42 -30.21 4.06
CA ASP A 55 -13.11 -30.75 4.44
C ASP A 55 -11.99 -30.14 3.56
N PRO A 56 -11.02 -29.40 4.14
CA PRO A 56 -9.89 -28.87 3.39
C PRO A 56 -9.07 -29.96 2.69
N ALA A 57 -8.92 -31.14 3.29
CA ALA A 57 -8.16 -32.24 2.70
C ALA A 57 -8.89 -32.83 1.48
N ALA A 58 -10.21 -32.97 1.55
CA ALA A 58 -11.03 -33.36 0.40
C ALA A 58 -10.94 -32.34 -0.74
N PHE A 59 -10.98 -31.05 -0.39
CA PHE A 59 -10.80 -29.97 -1.37
C PHE A 59 -9.44 -30.05 -2.08
N LEU A 60 -8.35 -30.31 -1.35
CA LEU A 60 -7.03 -30.48 -1.98
C LEU A 60 -6.94 -31.70 -2.90
N ARG A 61 -7.61 -32.81 -2.56
CA ARG A 61 -7.62 -34.02 -3.40
C ARG A 61 -8.38 -33.80 -4.71
N ALA A 62 -9.48 -33.04 -4.67
CA ALA A 62 -10.32 -32.77 -5.83
C ALA A 62 -10.86 -31.32 -5.79
N PRO A 63 -10.03 -30.33 -6.17
CA PRO A 63 -10.45 -28.93 -6.13
C PRO A 63 -11.61 -28.68 -7.10
N ALA A 64 -12.72 -28.18 -6.58
CA ALA A 64 -13.92 -27.88 -7.36
C ALA A 64 -14.45 -26.48 -7.03
N ALA A 65 -14.96 -25.78 -8.05
CA ALA A 65 -15.61 -24.47 -7.90
C ALA A 65 -17.04 -24.63 -7.34
N SER A 66 -17.17 -25.19 -6.14
CA SER A 66 -18.45 -25.31 -5.45
C SER A 66 -19.05 -23.92 -5.13
N PRO A 67 -20.37 -23.81 -4.92
CA PRO A 67 -20.98 -22.54 -4.51
C PRO A 67 -20.32 -21.90 -3.29
N GLU A 68 -19.90 -22.70 -2.31
CA GLU A 68 -19.24 -22.27 -1.09
C GLU A 68 -17.85 -21.67 -1.39
N ILE A 69 -17.04 -22.35 -2.20
CA ILE A 69 -15.71 -21.84 -2.61
C ILE A 69 -15.85 -20.54 -3.40
N ARG A 70 -16.84 -20.45 -4.31
CA ARG A 70 -17.11 -19.22 -5.07
C ARG A 70 -17.55 -18.08 -4.15
N ALA A 71 -18.34 -18.38 -3.12
CA ALA A 71 -18.76 -17.41 -2.11
C ALA A 71 -17.57 -16.91 -1.27
N MET A 72 -16.66 -17.80 -0.86
CA MET A 72 -15.41 -17.46 -0.16
C MET A 72 -14.51 -16.57 -1.03
N THR A 73 -14.32 -16.93 -2.30
CA THR A 73 -13.56 -16.11 -3.27
C THR A 73 -14.18 -14.72 -3.42
N ASN A 74 -15.51 -14.61 -3.54
CA ASN A 74 -16.17 -13.30 -3.60
C ASN A 74 -16.04 -12.51 -2.29
N ARG A 75 -16.06 -13.19 -1.13
CA ARG A 75 -15.84 -12.58 0.19
C ARG A 75 -14.43 -11.97 0.26
N LEU A 76 -13.39 -12.67 -0.19
CA LEU A 76 -12.04 -12.11 -0.32
C LEU A 76 -11.99 -10.88 -1.24
N LEU A 77 -12.63 -10.95 -2.41
CA LEU A 77 -12.62 -9.83 -3.35
C LEU A 77 -13.35 -8.60 -2.80
N ARG A 78 -14.40 -8.77 -1.98
CA ARG A 78 -15.06 -7.64 -1.29
C ARG A 78 -14.11 -6.96 -0.30
N GLU A 79 -13.32 -7.75 0.42
CA GLU A 79 -12.33 -7.20 1.34
C GLU A 79 -11.18 -6.50 0.59
N ALA A 80 -10.75 -7.06 -0.54
CA ALA A 80 -9.79 -6.41 -1.43
C ALA A 80 -10.31 -5.06 -1.95
N ASP A 81 -11.58 -4.97 -2.36
CA ASP A 81 -12.19 -3.72 -2.82
C ASP A 81 -12.24 -2.65 -1.73
N ARG A 82 -12.61 -3.04 -0.50
CA ARG A 82 -12.59 -2.15 0.67
C ARG A 82 -11.19 -1.58 0.89
N LEU A 83 -10.16 -2.42 0.79
CA LEU A 83 -8.75 -2.00 0.95
C LEU A 83 -8.25 -1.15 -0.21
N TYR A 84 -8.64 -1.45 -1.46
CA TYR A 84 -8.33 -0.59 -2.60
C TYR A 84 -8.88 0.82 -2.39
N GLN A 85 -10.14 0.94 -1.97
CA GLN A 85 -10.75 2.23 -1.65
C GLN A 85 -10.03 2.93 -0.50
N ARG A 86 -9.71 2.21 0.59
CA ARG A 86 -8.96 2.78 1.72
C ARG A 86 -7.57 3.25 1.34
N SER A 87 -6.96 2.67 0.31
CA SER A 87 -5.60 2.99 -0.14
C SER A 87 -5.50 4.21 -1.06
N GLU A 88 -6.56 4.58 -1.78
CA GLU A 88 -6.55 5.65 -2.79
C GLU A 88 -5.96 6.99 -2.30
N PRO A 89 -6.34 7.51 -1.11
CA PRO A 89 -5.76 8.76 -0.60
C PRO A 89 -4.25 8.68 -0.39
N GLY A 90 -3.73 7.50 -0.09
CA GLY A 90 -2.30 7.26 0.05
C GLY A 90 -1.55 7.41 -1.27
N ILE A 91 -2.15 6.96 -2.38
CA ILE A 91 -1.58 7.09 -3.72
C ILE A 91 -1.50 8.58 -4.10
N ALA A 92 -2.56 9.33 -3.83
CA ALA A 92 -2.59 10.78 -4.03
C ALA A 92 -1.60 11.55 -3.14
N ALA A 93 -1.08 10.94 -2.07
CA ALA A 93 -0.09 11.53 -1.19
C ALA A 93 1.37 11.16 -1.55
N LEU A 94 1.60 10.36 -2.60
CA LEU A 94 2.94 10.02 -3.09
C LEU A 94 3.57 11.16 -3.93
N PRO A 95 4.91 11.12 -4.15
CA PRO A 95 5.56 11.99 -5.12
C PRO A 95 4.90 11.88 -6.50
N LEU A 96 4.75 13.01 -7.18
CA LEU A 96 4.02 13.12 -8.46
C LEU A 96 4.53 12.14 -9.52
N SER A 97 5.85 11.94 -9.59
CA SER A 97 6.50 11.02 -10.53
C SER A 97 6.09 9.56 -10.33
N CYS A 98 5.71 9.16 -9.10
CA CYS A 98 5.35 7.78 -8.78
C CYS A 98 3.86 7.47 -8.99
N ARG A 99 2.99 8.49 -8.91
CA ARG A 99 1.52 8.29 -8.87
C ARG A 99 0.97 7.53 -10.08
N PRO A 100 1.35 7.84 -11.35
CA PRO A 100 0.78 7.15 -12.50
C PRO A 100 1.01 5.64 -12.46
N GLY A 101 2.22 5.21 -12.10
CA GLY A 101 2.55 3.78 -11.99
C GLY A 101 1.78 3.07 -10.89
N ILE A 102 1.57 3.72 -9.74
CA ILE A 102 0.84 3.14 -8.62
C ILE A 102 -0.67 3.11 -8.88
N PHE A 103 -1.25 4.15 -9.51
CA PHE A 103 -2.62 4.10 -9.99
C PHE A 103 -2.84 3.02 -11.05
N ALA A 104 -1.86 2.82 -11.95
CA ALA A 104 -1.89 1.74 -12.93
C ALA A 104 -1.92 0.36 -12.26
N ALA A 105 -0.99 0.11 -11.33
CA ALA A 105 -0.95 -1.14 -10.58
C ALA A 105 -2.28 -1.40 -9.85
N ARG A 106 -2.77 -0.40 -9.12
CA ARG A 106 -4.06 -0.48 -8.40
C ARG A 106 -5.23 -0.79 -9.33
N THR A 107 -5.31 -0.13 -10.48
CA THR A 107 -6.45 -0.30 -11.41
C THR A 107 -6.41 -1.64 -12.12
N ILE A 108 -5.22 -2.08 -12.56
CA ILE A 108 -5.03 -3.39 -13.18
C ILE A 108 -5.43 -4.49 -12.21
N TYR A 109 -4.91 -4.44 -10.97
CA TYR A 109 -5.21 -5.47 -9.97
C TYR A 109 -6.68 -5.45 -9.53
N GLY A 110 -7.28 -4.29 -9.25
CA GLY A 110 -8.72 -4.21 -8.98
C GLY A 110 -9.56 -4.72 -10.17
N GLY A 111 -9.08 -4.50 -11.39
CA GLY A 111 -9.68 -5.03 -12.61
C GLY A 111 -9.70 -6.56 -12.70
N ILE A 112 -8.67 -7.24 -12.21
CA ILE A 112 -8.61 -8.71 -12.12
C ILE A 112 -9.77 -9.23 -11.25
N GLY A 113 -10.02 -8.61 -10.09
CA GLY A 113 -11.14 -8.94 -9.22
C GLY A 113 -12.49 -8.84 -9.94
N GLY A 114 -12.68 -7.80 -10.75
CA GLY A 114 -13.84 -7.67 -11.63
C GLY A 114 -13.98 -8.82 -12.64
N VAL A 115 -12.87 -9.24 -13.27
CA VAL A 115 -12.88 -10.38 -14.20
C VAL A 115 -13.31 -11.66 -13.50
N ILE A 116 -12.75 -11.96 -12.32
CA ILE A 116 -13.10 -13.14 -11.53
C ILE A 116 -14.61 -13.16 -11.24
N ARG A 117 -15.19 -12.02 -10.85
CA ARG A 117 -16.65 -11.91 -10.63
C ARG A 117 -17.48 -12.14 -11.89
N THR A 118 -17.06 -11.63 -13.04
CA THR A 118 -17.76 -11.90 -14.32
C THR A 118 -17.71 -13.37 -14.73
N GLN A 119 -16.74 -14.13 -14.20
CA GLN A 119 -16.65 -15.59 -14.35
C GLN A 119 -17.40 -16.34 -13.22
N GLY A 120 -18.20 -15.62 -12.44
CA GLY A 120 -18.96 -16.12 -11.29
C GLY A 120 -18.07 -16.54 -10.12
N CYS A 121 -16.89 -15.96 -9.97
CA CYS A 121 -15.89 -16.33 -8.96
C CYS A 121 -15.38 -17.77 -9.06
N ASP A 122 -15.45 -18.36 -10.26
CA ASP A 122 -14.76 -19.62 -10.55
C ASP A 122 -13.27 -19.34 -10.86
N SER A 123 -12.45 -19.52 -9.83
CA SER A 123 -10.98 -19.43 -9.89
C SER A 123 -10.30 -20.80 -9.94
N ILE A 124 -11.05 -21.87 -10.21
CA ILE A 124 -10.53 -23.25 -10.20
C ILE A 124 -10.49 -23.83 -11.61
N THR A 125 -11.60 -23.71 -12.33
CA THR A 125 -11.77 -24.25 -13.68
C THR A 125 -11.36 -23.24 -14.73
N ARG A 126 -11.57 -21.95 -14.45
CA ARG A 126 -11.31 -20.85 -15.38
C ARG A 126 -10.16 -20.01 -14.87
N ARG A 127 -9.22 -19.69 -15.77
CA ARG A 127 -8.21 -18.69 -15.48
C ARG A 127 -8.76 -17.31 -15.80
N ALA A 128 -8.67 -16.38 -14.84
CA ALA A 128 -8.98 -14.98 -15.08
C ALA A 128 -7.89 -14.36 -15.98
N VAL A 129 -8.06 -14.46 -17.30
CA VAL A 129 -7.15 -13.86 -18.28
C VAL A 129 -7.66 -12.47 -18.65
N THR A 130 -6.78 -11.48 -18.58
CA THR A 130 -7.09 -10.10 -18.97
C THR A 130 -6.54 -9.84 -20.37
N GLY A 131 -7.42 -9.65 -21.36
CA GLY A 131 -7.02 -9.33 -22.74
C GLY A 131 -6.31 -7.97 -22.87
N LYS A 132 -5.56 -7.78 -23.96
CA LYS A 132 -4.76 -6.57 -24.22
C LYS A 132 -5.59 -5.28 -24.20
N ALA A 133 -6.79 -5.29 -24.81
CA ALA A 133 -7.69 -4.13 -24.84
C ALA A 133 -8.16 -3.69 -23.44
N ARG A 134 -8.45 -4.65 -22.54
CA ARG A 134 -8.85 -4.36 -21.17
C ARG A 134 -7.71 -3.74 -20.36
N LYS A 135 -6.47 -4.21 -20.57
CA LYS A 135 -5.27 -3.59 -19.97
C LYS A 135 -5.06 -2.15 -20.45
N ILE A 136 -5.27 -1.87 -21.74
CA ILE A 136 -5.18 -0.50 -22.30
C ILE A 136 -6.24 0.40 -21.66
N GLY A 137 -7.48 -0.07 -21.57
CA GLY A 137 -8.56 0.67 -20.88
C GLY A 137 -8.19 1.00 -19.43
N TRP A 138 -7.64 0.04 -18.68
CA TRP A 138 -7.18 0.28 -17.31
C TRP A 138 -6.03 1.28 -17.22
N LEU A 139 -5.08 1.25 -18.15
CA LEU A 139 -4.01 2.25 -18.21
C LEU A 139 -4.56 3.65 -18.46
N ALA A 140 -5.51 3.79 -19.40
CA ALA A 140 -6.17 5.06 -19.67
C ALA A 140 -6.92 5.61 -18.44
N THR A 141 -7.74 4.76 -17.78
CA THR A 141 -8.42 5.14 -16.54
C THR A 141 -7.43 5.51 -15.43
N SER A 142 -6.28 4.84 -15.36
CA SER A 142 -5.24 5.13 -14.37
C SER A 142 -4.57 6.48 -14.62
N GLY A 143 -4.32 6.84 -15.88
CA GLY A 143 -3.83 8.16 -16.28
C GLY A 143 -4.79 9.26 -15.86
N LEU A 144 -6.09 9.09 -16.13
CA LEU A 144 -7.14 10.04 -15.70
C LEU A 144 -7.20 10.20 -14.18
N ARG A 145 -7.14 9.10 -13.42
CA ARG A 145 -7.10 9.14 -11.95
C ARG A 145 -5.85 9.83 -11.41
N ALA A 146 -4.69 9.60 -12.02
CA ALA A 146 -3.46 10.28 -11.64
C ALA A 146 -3.56 11.79 -11.86
N ALA A 147 -4.11 12.22 -13.00
CA ALA A 147 -4.36 13.64 -13.29
C ALA A 147 -5.36 14.24 -12.29
N PHE A 148 -6.47 13.57 -12.01
CA PHE A 148 -7.47 14.04 -11.04
C PHE A 148 -6.92 14.15 -9.61
N SER A 149 -5.94 13.31 -9.24
CA SER A 149 -5.28 13.38 -7.92
C SER A 149 -4.53 14.69 -7.66
N LEU A 150 -4.31 15.53 -8.68
CA LEU A 150 -3.70 16.85 -8.54
C LEU A 150 -4.67 17.88 -7.91
N VAL A 151 -5.97 17.70 -8.12
CA VAL A 151 -7.02 18.64 -7.69
C VAL A 151 -7.88 18.07 -6.56
N GLN A 152 -7.72 16.79 -6.23
CA GLN A 152 -8.52 16.12 -5.23
C GLN A 152 -8.11 16.53 -3.80
N PRO A 153 -9.06 16.89 -2.92
CA PRO A 153 -8.76 17.19 -1.54
C PRO A 153 -8.24 15.95 -0.81
N THR A 154 -7.40 16.16 0.21
CA THR A 154 -6.90 15.08 1.06
C THR A 154 -8.07 14.48 1.83
N MET A 155 -8.37 13.21 1.59
CA MET A 155 -9.49 12.54 2.25
C MET A 155 -9.11 12.09 3.67
N ALA A 156 -10.07 12.17 4.60
CA ALA A 156 -9.88 11.78 6.00
C ALA A 156 -9.48 10.31 6.18
N THR A 157 -9.86 9.44 5.23
CA THR A 157 -9.47 8.03 5.18
C THR A 157 -7.95 7.82 5.10
N LEU A 158 -7.16 8.84 4.74
CA LEU A 158 -5.70 8.84 4.85
C LEU A 158 -5.24 8.57 6.30
N TYR A 159 -5.91 9.19 7.27
CA TYR A 159 -5.52 9.16 8.69
C TYR A 159 -6.13 8.00 9.48
N GLY A 160 -6.87 7.10 8.80
CA GLY A 160 -7.41 5.90 9.42
C GLY A 160 -6.32 5.03 10.05
N LYS A 161 -6.66 4.37 11.16
CA LYS A 161 -5.75 3.40 11.80
C LYS A 161 -5.29 2.35 10.77
N PRO A 162 -4.03 1.89 10.82
CA PRO A 162 -3.56 0.79 9.97
C PRO A 162 -4.37 -0.48 10.25
N CYS A 163 -4.48 -1.40 9.28
CA CYS A 163 -5.01 -2.73 9.57
C CYS A 163 -4.12 -3.42 10.61
N ALA A 164 -4.70 -4.24 11.48
CA ALA A 164 -3.95 -4.89 12.56
C ALA A 164 -2.82 -5.76 12.00
N GLU A 165 -3.07 -6.43 10.87
CA GLU A 165 -2.18 -7.35 10.17
C GLU A 165 -0.90 -6.67 9.65
N VAL A 166 -0.95 -5.36 9.41
CA VAL A 166 0.19 -4.58 8.89
C VAL A 166 0.64 -3.48 9.85
N ALA A 167 0.04 -3.38 11.03
CA ALA A 167 0.35 -2.34 12.01
C ALA A 167 1.84 -2.39 12.38
N PHE A 168 2.36 -3.58 12.67
CA PHE A 168 3.78 -3.78 12.97
C PHE A 168 4.72 -3.28 11.86
N LEU A 169 4.37 -3.53 10.59
CA LEU A 169 5.18 -3.04 9.45
C LEU A 169 5.18 -1.52 9.38
N VAL A 170 4.03 -0.90 9.64
CA VAL A 170 3.89 0.56 9.69
C VAL A 170 4.70 1.11 10.85
N ASP A 171 4.60 0.54 12.04
CA ASP A 171 5.34 0.99 13.23
C ASP A 171 6.85 0.87 13.07
N THR A 172 7.31 -0.18 12.41
CA THR A 172 8.75 -0.40 12.18
C THR A 172 9.30 0.49 11.07
N ALA A 173 8.54 0.68 9.99
CA ALA A 173 9.01 1.42 8.82
C ALA A 173 8.81 2.93 8.94
N ALA A 174 7.77 3.36 9.67
CA ALA A 174 7.48 4.75 9.88
C ALA A 174 8.63 5.39 10.64
N HIS A 175 9.08 6.51 10.11
CA HIS A 175 9.92 7.42 10.85
C HIS A 175 9.15 8.71 10.79
N ASP A 176 8.67 9.16 11.94
CA ASP A 176 8.27 10.54 12.07
C ASP A 176 9.53 11.32 11.79
N SER A 177 9.63 11.85 10.57
CA SER A 177 10.58 12.92 10.30
C SER A 177 10.13 14.03 11.22
N ASN A 178 10.72 14.08 12.41
CA ASN A 178 10.73 15.28 13.21
C ASN A 178 11.24 16.33 12.24
N LYS A 179 10.32 17.16 11.75
CA LYS A 179 10.57 18.05 10.62
C LYS A 179 11.76 18.86 11.05
N PHE A 180 12.87 18.75 10.33
CA PHE A 180 13.86 19.81 10.36
C PHE A 180 13.10 21.01 9.77
N SER A 181 12.50 21.81 10.66
CA SER A 181 11.67 22.92 10.27
C SER A 181 12.58 23.90 9.55
N ARG A 182 12.09 24.62 8.53
CA ARG A 182 12.87 25.73 7.96
C ARG A 182 13.32 26.71 9.06
N SER A 183 12.53 26.80 10.13
CA SER A 183 12.86 27.51 11.36
C SER A 183 14.08 26.92 12.07
N ASP A 184 14.21 25.60 12.19
CA ASP A 184 15.39 24.96 12.82
C ASP A 184 16.64 25.14 11.99
N THR A 185 16.54 25.09 10.66
CA THR A 185 17.66 25.40 9.76
C THR A 185 18.09 26.86 9.93
N LEU A 186 17.13 27.79 10.00
CA LEU A 186 17.39 29.21 10.22
C LEU A 186 18.00 29.46 11.62
N ILE A 187 17.44 28.86 12.67
CA ILE A 187 17.93 28.96 14.05
C ILE A 187 19.36 28.43 14.14
N ASN A 188 19.65 27.28 13.53
CA ASN A 188 21.01 26.73 13.51
C ASN A 188 21.98 27.59 12.70
N ALA A 189 21.53 28.19 11.59
CA ALA A 189 22.36 29.13 10.82
C ALA A 189 22.67 30.40 11.62
N LEU A 190 21.68 30.97 12.31
CA LEU A 190 21.84 32.13 13.18
C LEU A 190 22.74 31.81 14.39
N ALA A 191 22.59 30.63 15.00
CA ALA A 191 23.44 30.17 16.09
C ALA A 191 24.91 30.03 15.65
N ARG A 192 25.16 29.49 14.45
CA ARG A 192 26.51 29.40 13.87
C ARG A 192 27.11 30.76 13.56
N LEU A 193 26.32 31.69 13.00
CA LEU A 193 26.77 33.07 12.76
C LEU A 193 27.12 33.78 14.07
N ARG A 194 26.29 33.63 15.11
CA ARG A 194 26.57 34.20 16.44
C ARG A 194 27.84 33.63 17.06
N ALA A 195 28.06 32.32 16.97
CA ALA A 195 29.29 31.69 17.46
C ALA A 195 30.53 32.19 16.71
N GLN A 196 30.45 32.36 15.39
CA GLN A 196 31.53 32.94 14.59
C GLN A 196 31.78 34.41 14.93
N ASP A 197 30.74 35.19 15.20
CA ASP A 197 30.86 36.60 15.54
C ASP A 197 31.46 36.81 16.94
N MET A 198 31.07 35.97 17.92
CA MET A 198 31.71 35.93 19.24
C MET A 198 33.19 35.54 19.12
N ALA A 199 33.52 34.48 18.37
CA ALA A 199 34.91 34.08 18.13
C ALA A 199 35.73 35.11 17.35
N ARG A 200 35.10 35.99 16.55
CA ARG A 200 35.76 37.14 15.93
C ARG A 200 35.99 38.24 16.97
N ARG A 201 34.96 38.59 17.76
CA ARG A 201 35.08 39.58 18.85
C ARG A 201 36.16 39.20 19.86
N ASP A 202 36.23 37.96 20.29
CA ASP A 202 37.23 37.49 21.26
C ASP A 202 38.65 37.60 20.70
N ARG A 203 38.83 37.34 19.39
CA ARG A 203 40.10 37.57 18.68
C ARG A 203 40.46 39.04 18.57
N HIS A 204 39.49 39.92 18.34
CA HIS A 204 39.71 41.37 18.30
C HIS A 204 39.97 41.98 19.69
N LEU A 205 39.43 41.38 20.75
CA LEU A 205 39.63 41.78 22.14
C LEU A 205 40.88 41.15 22.79
N GLY A 206 41.62 40.30 22.07
CA GLY A 206 42.87 39.70 22.54
C GLY A 206 42.72 38.69 23.69
N LEU A 207 41.53 38.09 23.84
CA LEU A 207 41.21 37.18 24.96
C LEU A 207 41.73 35.74 24.77
N ASP A 208 42.37 35.43 23.65
CA ASP A 208 42.86 34.08 23.31
C ASP A 208 44.11 33.62 24.10
N ARG A 209 44.55 34.33 25.14
CA ARG A 209 45.65 33.87 26.01
C ARG A 209 45.46 34.26 27.47
N ARG A 210 44.72 33.43 28.22
CA ARG A 210 45.04 33.13 29.63
C ARG A 210 44.71 31.68 29.97
N SER A 211 45.62 30.79 29.61
CA SER A 211 45.80 29.48 30.26
C SER A 211 47.30 29.22 30.33
N ALA A 212 47.91 29.71 31.40
CA ALA A 212 49.12 29.15 32.00
C ALA A 212 48.71 28.74 33.42
#